data_AF-A0A1M4T1T7-F1
#
_entry.id   AF-A0A1M4T1T7-F1
#
_cell.length_a   1.000
_cell.length_b   1.000
_cell.length_c   1.000
_cell.angle_alpha   90.00
_cell.angle_beta   90.00
_cell.angle_gamma   90.00
#
_symmetry.space_group_name_H-M   'P 1'
#
loop_
_entity.id
_entity.type
_entity.pdbx_description
1 polymer ?
#
loop_
_entity_poly.entity_id
_entity_poly.type
_entity_poly.pdbx_seq_one_letter_code
_entity_poly.pdbx_strand_id
1 'polypeptide(L)'
;MENKTSEKLILQHIEGLVKDEPNWIANLSNASALLNETLDQINWVGFYLWDEEDEELVLGPFQGRVACIRIASGKGVCGTAFEQEKTIVVPDVTEFPGHIFCDTASQSEIVVPLIRDGKAIGVLDVDAPIKNRFGAVEKELLEKFVDIFLKYTN
;
A
#
# COMPACT_ATOMS: atom_id res chain seq x y z
N MET A 1 3.28 -4.71 -24.64
CA MET A 1 1.96 -4.16 -24.97
C MET A 1 0.87 -4.66 -24.02
N GLU A 2 0.92 -5.93 -23.59
CA GLU A 2 0.01 -6.47 -22.56
C GLU A 2 0.03 -5.69 -21.23
N ASN A 3 1.23 -5.35 -20.72
CA ASN A 3 1.33 -4.70 -19.40
C ASN A 3 0.60 -3.35 -19.28
N LYS A 4 0.71 -2.49 -20.31
CA LYS A 4 0.06 -1.17 -20.32
C LYS A 4 -1.47 -1.24 -20.38
N THR A 5 -2.02 -2.28 -21.01
CA THR A 5 -3.47 -2.48 -21.07
C THR A 5 -4.01 -2.91 -19.71
N SER A 6 -3.27 -3.78 -19.01
CA SER A 6 -3.61 -4.24 -17.65
C SER A 6 -3.52 -3.10 -16.63
N GLU A 7 -2.43 -2.32 -16.65
CA GLU A 7 -2.25 -1.13 -15.79
C GLU A 7 -3.41 -0.14 -15.96
N LYS A 8 -3.76 0.18 -17.21
CA LYS A 8 -4.86 1.10 -17.52
C LYS A 8 -6.19 0.58 -16.95
N LEU A 9 -6.45 -0.72 -17.07
CA LEU A 9 -7.70 -1.31 -16.59
C LEU A 9 -7.81 -1.23 -15.06
N ILE A 10 -6.72 -1.51 -14.33
CA ILE A 10 -6.67 -1.38 -12.87
C ILE A 10 -7.00 0.06 -12.46
N LEU A 11 -6.38 1.05 -13.09
CA LEU A 11 -6.62 2.47 -12.79
C LEU A 11 -8.06 2.92 -13.10
N GLN A 12 -8.66 2.38 -14.16
CA GLN A 12 -10.07 2.63 -14.48
C GLN A 12 -11.02 1.97 -13.49
N HIS A 13 -10.69 0.76 -13.01
CA HIS A 13 -11.50 0.05 -12.02
C HIS A 13 -11.49 0.76 -10.68
N ILE A 14 -10.34 1.20 -10.18
CA ILE A 14 -10.30 1.92 -8.90
C ILE A 14 -11.11 3.22 -8.97
N GLU A 15 -10.97 4.00 -10.04
CA GLU A 15 -11.79 5.20 -10.25
C GLU A 15 -13.28 4.87 -10.20
N GLY A 16 -13.72 3.84 -10.93
CA GLY A 16 -15.12 3.41 -10.94
C GLY A 16 -15.64 2.93 -9.58
N LEU A 17 -14.78 2.33 -8.75
CA LEU A 17 -15.15 1.82 -7.43
C LEU A 17 -15.34 2.96 -6.41
N VAL A 18 -14.50 3.99 -6.44
CA VAL A 18 -14.46 5.00 -5.37
C VAL A 18 -15.17 6.31 -5.69
N LYS A 19 -15.41 6.63 -6.98
CA LYS A 19 -15.85 7.96 -7.42
C LYS A 19 -17.15 8.46 -6.78
N ASP A 20 -18.10 7.57 -6.54
CA ASP A 20 -19.45 7.91 -6.05
C ASP A 20 -19.73 7.35 -4.65
N GLU A 21 -18.71 6.82 -3.96
CA GLU A 21 -18.84 6.21 -2.62
C GLU A 21 -18.11 7.06 -1.57
N PRO A 22 -18.81 7.69 -0.61
CA PRO A 22 -18.18 8.52 0.42
C PRO A 22 -17.53 7.72 1.58
N ASN A 23 -17.84 6.43 1.74
CA ASN A 23 -17.36 5.65 2.87
C ASN A 23 -15.90 5.21 2.69
N TRP A 24 -15.02 5.80 3.50
CA TRP A 24 -13.58 5.54 3.48
C TRP A 24 -13.22 4.06 3.64
N ILE A 25 -13.82 3.37 4.61
CA ILE A 25 -13.52 1.95 4.89
C ILE A 25 -13.98 1.05 3.74
N ALA A 26 -15.15 1.30 3.16
CA ALA A 26 -15.63 0.57 1.99
C ALA A 26 -14.68 0.74 0.80
N ASN A 27 -14.21 1.97 0.57
CA ASN A 27 -13.26 2.28 -0.50
C ASN A 27 -11.91 1.58 -0.30
N LEU A 28 -11.33 1.67 0.91
CA LEU A 28 -10.09 0.94 1.25
C LEU A 28 -10.26 -0.58 1.10
N SER A 29 -11.39 -1.11 1.54
CA SER A 29 -11.68 -2.55 1.44
C SER A 29 -11.68 -3.02 -0.01
N ASN A 30 -12.45 -2.34 -0.89
CA ASN A 30 -12.49 -2.67 -2.31
C ASN A 30 -11.17 -2.38 -3.04
N ALA A 31 -10.45 -1.33 -2.64
CA ALA A 31 -9.13 -1.03 -3.20
C ALA A 31 -8.13 -2.16 -2.90
N SER A 32 -8.09 -2.66 -1.66
CA SER A 32 -7.23 -3.79 -1.29
C SER A 32 -7.62 -5.07 -2.05
N ALA A 33 -8.92 -5.34 -2.21
CA ALA A 33 -9.42 -6.49 -2.97
C ALA A 33 -9.04 -6.41 -4.46
N LEU A 34 -9.22 -5.25 -5.09
CA LEU A 34 -8.85 -5.03 -6.49
C LEU A 34 -7.35 -5.28 -6.74
N LEU A 35 -6.48 -4.75 -5.87
CA LEU A 35 -5.05 -4.99 -6.00
C LEU A 35 -4.71 -6.47 -5.80
N ASN A 36 -5.35 -7.14 -4.84
CA ASN A 36 -5.12 -8.57 -4.59
C ASN A 36 -5.56 -9.47 -5.75
N GLU A 37 -6.62 -9.10 -6.48
CA GLU A 37 -7.09 -9.85 -7.64
C GLU A 37 -6.23 -9.61 -8.90
N THR A 38 -5.49 -8.50 -8.96
CA THR A 38 -4.82 -8.05 -10.19
C THR A 38 -3.30 -8.14 -10.13
N LEU A 39 -2.70 -8.06 -8.95
CA LEU A 39 -1.26 -8.25 -8.77
C LEU A 39 -0.95 -9.74 -8.57
N ASP A 40 -0.04 -10.28 -9.39
CA ASP A 40 0.48 -11.62 -9.20
C ASP A 40 1.59 -11.65 -8.14
N GLN A 41 1.81 -12.82 -7.54
CA GLN A 41 2.95 -13.07 -6.65
C GLN A 41 3.07 -12.07 -5.49
N ILE A 42 1.93 -11.70 -4.89
CA ILE A 42 1.85 -11.01 -3.61
C ILE A 42 1.31 -11.96 -2.53
N ASN A 43 1.62 -11.71 -1.26
CA ASN A 43 1.05 -12.43 -0.11
C ASN A 43 0.26 -11.51 0.83
N TRP A 44 0.42 -10.19 0.69
CA TRP A 44 -0.33 -9.21 1.46
C TRP A 44 -0.49 -7.91 0.68
N VAL A 45 -1.66 -7.28 0.77
CA VAL A 45 -1.90 -5.92 0.28
C VAL A 45 -2.96 -5.23 1.12
N GLY A 46 -2.71 -3.99 1.52
CA GLY A 46 -3.64 -3.28 2.37
C GLY A 46 -3.13 -1.92 2.80
N PHE A 47 -3.77 -1.38 3.83
CA PHE A 47 -3.52 -0.03 4.28
C PHE A 47 -3.20 0.01 5.76
N TYR A 48 -2.33 0.93 6.14
CA TYR A 48 -2.26 1.45 7.50
C TYR A 48 -2.63 2.94 7.48
N LEU A 49 -3.41 3.38 8.46
CA LEU A 49 -3.92 4.74 8.57
C LEU A 49 -3.24 5.44 9.74
N TRP A 50 -2.98 6.74 9.64
CA TRP A 50 -2.40 7.47 10.76
C TRP A 50 -3.42 7.71 11.86
N ASP A 51 -3.07 7.30 13.08
CA ASP A 51 -3.81 7.62 14.29
C ASP A 51 -3.11 8.80 15.00
N GLU A 52 -3.73 9.97 14.92
CA GLU A 52 -3.20 11.21 15.50
C GLU A 52 -3.18 11.19 17.04
N GLU A 53 -4.01 10.37 17.68
CA GLU A 53 -4.05 10.31 19.15
C GLU A 53 -2.85 9.53 19.71
N ASP A 54 -2.51 8.42 19.07
CA ASP A 54 -1.43 7.53 19.47
C ASP A 54 -0.09 7.84 18.77
N GLU A 55 -0.07 8.72 17.77
CA GLU A 55 1.07 9.02 16.89
C GLU A 55 1.68 7.76 16.23
N GLU A 56 0.80 6.87 15.77
CA GLU A 56 1.18 5.61 15.13
C GLU A 56 0.31 5.29 13.91
N LEU A 57 0.88 4.53 12.97
CA LEU A 57 0.09 3.87 11.94
C LEU A 57 -0.73 2.72 12.56
N VAL A 58 -2.03 2.67 12.24
CA VAL A 58 -2.96 1.61 12.64
C VAL A 58 -3.44 0.80 11.45
N LEU A 59 -3.53 -0.52 11.61
CA LEU A 59 -3.98 -1.44 10.58
C LEU A 59 -5.39 -1.09 10.08
N GLY A 60 -5.52 -0.84 8.78
CA GLY A 60 -6.76 -0.64 8.06
C GLY A 60 -7.21 -1.89 7.30
N PRO A 61 -8.11 -1.77 6.30
CA PRO A 61 -8.51 -2.89 5.44
C PRO A 61 -7.35 -3.47 4.62
N PHE A 62 -7.31 -4.79 4.48
CA PHE A 62 -6.27 -5.52 3.76
C PHE A 62 -6.75 -6.88 3.25
N GLN A 63 -5.98 -7.50 2.36
CA GLN A 63 -6.09 -8.89 1.92
C GLN A 63 -4.78 -9.61 2.26
N GLY A 64 -4.87 -10.71 3.02
CA GLY A 64 -3.70 -11.49 3.42
C GLY A 64 -3.85 -12.16 4.78
N ARG A 65 -2.71 -12.55 5.36
CA ARG A 65 -2.65 -13.09 6.73
C ARG A 65 -2.76 -11.97 7.78
N VAL A 66 -2.98 -12.37 9.03
CA VAL A 66 -2.97 -11.45 10.18
C VAL A 66 -1.66 -10.68 10.23
N ALA A 67 -1.76 -9.36 10.41
CA ALA A 67 -0.63 -8.43 10.45
C ALA A 67 -0.52 -7.73 11.82
N CYS A 68 0.56 -6.98 12.01
CA CYS A 68 0.74 -6.13 13.19
C CYS A 68 -0.32 -5.02 13.21
N ILE A 69 -0.85 -4.68 14.39
CA ILE A 69 -1.93 -3.68 14.47
C ILE A 69 -1.38 -2.25 14.44
N ARG A 70 -0.22 -2.02 15.07
CA ARG A 70 0.38 -0.69 15.25
C ARG A 70 1.81 -0.66 14.73
N ILE A 71 2.18 0.43 14.06
CA ILE A 71 3.53 0.69 13.54
C ILE A 71 3.92 2.14 13.85
N ALA A 72 4.97 2.33 14.64
CA ALA A 72 5.47 3.67 14.94
C ALA A 72 6.11 4.33 13.70
N SER A 73 6.03 5.67 13.63
CA SER A 73 6.72 6.45 12.60
C SER A 73 8.23 6.16 12.56
N GLY A 74 8.79 6.06 11.36
CA GLY A 74 10.21 5.71 11.15
C GLY A 74 10.59 4.27 11.49
N LYS A 75 9.63 3.38 11.80
CA LYS A 75 9.88 1.96 12.11
C LYS A 75 9.39 1.03 11.01
N GLY A 76 10.23 0.06 10.65
CA GLY A 76 9.97 -0.83 9.51
C GLY A 76 9.84 -0.06 8.20
N VAL A 77 9.43 -0.74 7.13
CA VAL A 77 9.29 -0.13 5.82
C VAL A 77 8.09 0.82 5.81
N CYS A 78 6.94 0.37 6.33
CA CYS A 78 5.73 1.18 6.50
C CYS A 78 5.96 2.51 7.23
N GLY A 79 6.52 2.47 8.45
CA GLY A 79 6.76 3.69 9.23
C GLY A 79 7.82 4.59 8.59
N THR A 80 8.81 4.02 7.91
CA THR A 80 9.83 4.82 7.18
C THR A 80 9.22 5.53 5.96
N ALA A 81 8.36 4.86 5.20
CA ALA A 81 7.69 5.45 4.04
C ALA A 81 6.73 6.59 4.46
N PHE A 82 6.04 6.39 5.59
CA PHE A 82 5.20 7.41 6.21
C PHE A 82 6.03 8.63 6.65
N GLU A 83 7.09 8.43 7.44
CA GLU A 83 7.94 9.52 7.96
C GLU A 83 8.61 10.32 6.83
N GLN A 84 9.07 9.65 5.77
CA GLN A 84 9.77 10.30 4.67
C GLN A 84 8.83 10.89 3.60
N GLU A 85 7.53 10.60 3.70
CA GLU A 85 6.51 10.94 2.68
C GLU A 85 6.92 10.49 1.27
N LYS A 86 7.55 9.32 1.18
CA LYS A 86 8.11 8.78 -0.06
C LYS A 86 7.82 7.29 -0.20
N THR A 87 7.53 6.89 -1.44
CA THR A 87 7.43 5.49 -1.79
C THR A 87 8.75 4.78 -1.57
N ILE A 88 8.72 3.65 -0.86
CA ILE A 88 9.89 2.81 -0.59
C ILE A 88 9.68 1.48 -1.30
N VAL A 89 10.70 1.06 -2.07
CA VAL A 89 10.74 -0.26 -2.73
C VAL A 89 11.87 -1.06 -2.12
N VAL A 90 11.53 -2.20 -1.53
CA VAL A 90 12.47 -3.08 -0.82
C VAL A 90 12.62 -4.39 -1.59
N PRO A 91 13.73 -4.60 -2.33
CA PRO A 91 13.93 -5.82 -3.10
C PRO A 91 14.17 -7.07 -2.24
N ASP A 92 14.66 -6.88 -1.01
CA ASP A 92 14.87 -7.92 -0.01
C ASP A 92 14.60 -7.35 1.39
N VAL A 93 13.49 -7.75 2.02
CA VAL A 93 13.11 -7.23 3.35
C VAL A 93 14.12 -7.61 4.45
N THR A 94 14.88 -8.69 4.25
CA THR A 94 15.89 -9.13 5.23
C THR A 94 17.11 -8.19 5.26
N GLU A 95 17.30 -7.38 4.22
CA GLU A 95 18.36 -6.40 4.11
C GLU A 95 17.92 -4.99 4.58
N PHE A 96 16.63 -4.79 4.85
CA PHE A 96 16.10 -3.49 5.28
C PHE A 96 16.41 -3.24 6.77
N PRO A 97 17.12 -2.16 7.13
CA PRO A 97 17.46 -1.86 8.52
C PRO A 97 16.21 -1.61 9.37
N GLY A 98 16.08 -2.34 10.49
CA GLY A 98 14.96 -2.17 11.40
C GLY A 98 13.64 -2.75 10.87
N HIS A 99 13.68 -3.71 9.95
CA HIS A 99 12.51 -4.42 9.48
C HIS A 99 11.76 -5.13 10.62
N ILE A 100 10.44 -5.00 10.62
CA ILE A 100 9.53 -5.62 11.59
C ILE A 100 8.85 -6.78 10.86
N PHE A 101 9.26 -8.01 11.16
CA PHE A 101 8.64 -9.19 10.55
C PHE A 101 7.24 -9.42 11.14
N CYS A 102 6.19 -9.07 10.40
CA CYS A 102 4.81 -9.45 10.74
C CYS A 102 4.38 -10.75 10.00
N ASP A 103 4.80 -10.95 8.75
CA ASP A 103 4.68 -12.22 8.01
C ASP A 103 6.07 -12.74 7.61
N THR A 104 6.43 -13.94 8.07
CA THR A 104 7.70 -14.60 7.72
C THR A 104 7.79 -15.01 6.25
N ALA A 105 6.68 -15.01 5.51
CA ALA A 105 6.68 -15.33 4.09
C ALA A 105 7.13 -14.15 3.21
N SER A 106 7.00 -12.90 3.68
CA SER A 106 7.34 -11.70 2.91
C SER A 106 8.86 -11.63 2.65
N GLN A 107 9.23 -11.45 1.38
CA GLN A 107 10.62 -11.38 0.90
C GLN A 107 10.93 -10.07 0.17
N SER A 108 9.95 -9.39 -0.44
CA SER A 108 10.06 -8.00 -0.89
C SER A 108 8.78 -7.24 -0.59
N GLU A 109 8.89 -5.92 -0.51
CA GLU A 109 7.81 -5.03 -0.06
C GLU A 109 7.85 -3.72 -0.85
N ILE A 110 6.68 -3.15 -1.14
CA ILE A 110 6.56 -1.77 -1.62
C ILE A 110 5.51 -1.04 -0.79
N VAL A 111 5.90 0.13 -0.26
CA VAL A 111 5.01 0.99 0.51
C VAL A 111 4.88 2.33 -0.18
N VAL A 112 3.65 2.76 -0.42
CA VAL A 112 3.29 4.05 -1.03
C VAL A 112 2.56 4.90 0.01
N PRO A 113 3.05 6.11 0.36
CA PRO A 113 2.37 6.98 1.31
C PRO A 113 1.07 7.54 0.72
N LEU A 114 0.05 7.64 1.56
CA LEU A 114 -1.19 8.32 1.24
C LEU A 114 -1.03 9.81 1.60
N ILE A 115 -0.78 10.67 0.62
CA ILE A 115 -0.53 12.09 0.85
C ILE A 115 -1.80 12.92 0.61
N ARG A 116 -2.26 13.65 1.63
CA ARG A 116 -3.36 14.60 1.53
C ARG A 116 -2.93 15.95 2.09
N ASP A 117 -3.22 17.02 1.37
CA ASP A 117 -2.85 18.40 1.74
C ASP A 117 -1.37 18.57 2.14
N GLY A 118 -0.49 17.80 1.48
CA GLY A 118 0.95 17.83 1.73
C GLY A 118 1.39 17.13 3.02
N LYS A 119 0.55 16.25 3.57
CA LYS A 119 0.88 15.40 4.73
C LYS A 119 0.51 13.94 4.48
N ALA A 120 1.32 13.02 4.98
CA ALA A 120 0.94 11.61 5.03
C ALA A 120 -0.21 11.37 6.02
N ILE A 121 -1.26 10.67 5.57
CA ILE A 121 -2.42 10.24 6.38
C ILE A 121 -2.49 8.72 6.57
N GLY A 122 -1.50 8.01 6.03
CA GLY A 122 -1.43 6.55 6.02
C GLY A 122 -0.49 6.06 4.93
N VAL A 123 -0.50 4.76 4.68
CA VAL A 123 0.27 4.10 3.62
C VAL A 123 -0.56 2.98 2.98
N LEU A 124 -0.36 2.77 1.68
CA LEU A 124 -0.63 1.51 0.98
C LEU A 124 0.63 0.64 1.12
N ASP A 125 0.47 -0.59 1.55
CA ASP A 125 1.53 -1.57 1.73
C ASP A 125 1.23 -2.84 0.92
N VAL A 126 2.25 -3.39 0.27
CA VAL A 126 2.17 -4.58 -0.59
C VAL A 126 3.40 -5.45 -0.38
N ASP A 127 3.18 -6.66 0.12
CA ASP A 127 4.22 -7.67 0.32
C ASP A 127 4.19 -8.74 -0.76
N ALA A 128 5.36 -9.32 -1.02
CA ALA A 128 5.53 -10.45 -1.91
C ALA A 128 6.35 -11.59 -1.28
N PRO A 129 5.98 -12.86 -1.55
CA PRO A 129 6.70 -14.03 -1.04
C PRO A 129 7.98 -14.35 -1.82
N ILE A 130 8.38 -13.48 -2.76
CA ILE A 130 9.59 -13.57 -3.56
C ILE A 130 10.39 -12.26 -3.47
N LYS A 131 11.71 -12.32 -3.64
CA LYS A 131 12.56 -11.12 -3.71
C LYS A 131 12.37 -10.40 -5.04
N ASN A 132 12.69 -9.10 -5.06
CA ASN A 132 12.65 -8.25 -6.25
C ASN A 132 11.31 -8.28 -6.99
N ARG A 133 10.17 -8.42 -6.28
CA ARG A 133 8.85 -8.43 -6.91
C ARG A 133 8.53 -7.09 -7.57
N PHE A 134 8.89 -6.00 -6.92
CA PHE A 134 8.46 -4.66 -7.31
C PHE A 134 9.59 -3.91 -8.02
N GLY A 135 9.30 -3.42 -9.22
CA GLY A 135 10.19 -2.58 -10.01
C GLY A 135 9.61 -1.19 -10.27
N ALA A 136 10.18 -0.49 -11.24
CA ALA A 136 9.73 0.85 -11.63
C ALA A 136 8.28 0.87 -12.15
N VAL A 137 7.84 -0.21 -12.80
CA VAL A 137 6.48 -0.33 -13.35
C VAL A 137 5.45 -0.43 -12.23
N GLU A 138 5.66 -1.33 -11.27
CA GLU A 138 4.76 -1.48 -10.12
C GLU A 138 4.73 -0.21 -9.27
N LYS A 139 5.89 0.41 -9.06
CA LYS A 139 5.99 1.69 -8.36
C LYS A 139 5.11 2.76 -9.03
N GLU A 140 5.27 2.96 -10.34
CA GLU A 140 4.49 3.96 -11.09
C GLU A 140 2.98 3.64 -11.09
N LEU A 141 2.61 2.36 -11.20
CA LEU A 141 1.23 1.91 -11.14
C LEU A 141 0.60 2.21 -9.78
N LEU A 142 1.26 1.82 -8.69
CA LEU A 142 0.73 1.97 -7.33
C LEU A 142 0.68 3.43 -6.89
N GLU A 143 1.64 4.26 -7.28
CA GLU A 143 1.58 5.71 -7.06
C GLU A 143 0.36 6.33 -7.76
N LYS A 144 0.12 6.00 -9.05
CA LYS A 144 -1.08 6.47 -9.76
C LYS A 144 -2.38 5.93 -9.18
N PHE A 145 -2.36 4.69 -8.69
CA PHE A 145 -3.51 4.07 -8.04
C PHE A 145 -3.90 4.87 -6.78
N VAL A 146 -2.92 5.19 -5.93
CA VAL A 146 -3.10 6.03 -4.74
C VAL A 146 -3.57 7.44 -5.11
N ASP A 147 -2.99 8.06 -6.14
CA ASP A 147 -3.42 9.39 -6.61
C ASP A 147 -4.91 9.41 -7.00
N ILE A 148 -5.35 8.41 -7.78
CA ILE A 148 -6.75 8.29 -8.20
C ILE A 148 -7.64 8.00 -7.00
N PHE A 149 -7.21 7.09 -6.12
CA PHE A 149 -7.94 6.77 -4.89
C PHE A 149 -8.19 8.03 -4.06
N LEU A 150 -7.14 8.78 -3.72
CA LEU A 150 -7.22 9.98 -2.89
C LEU A 150 -7.96 11.14 -3.54
N LYS A 151 -7.98 11.22 -4.88
CA LYS A 151 -8.75 12.23 -5.61
C LYS A 151 -10.25 12.16 -5.34
N TYR A 152 -10.77 10.95 -5.12
CA TYR A 152 -12.21 10.70 -5.00
C TYR A 152 -12.66 10.35 -3.59
N THR A 153 -11.73 10.27 -2.63
CA THR A 153 -12.00 9.81 -1.29
C THR A 153 -11.63 10.88 -0.26
N ASN A 154 -12.42 10.95 0.82
CA ASN A 154 -12.34 11.99 1.86
C ASN A 154 -11.21 11.78 2.84
#